data_AF-A0A7S0ANP6-F1
#
_entry.id   AF-A0A7S0ANP6-F1
#
_cell.length_a   1.000
_cell.length_b   1.000
_cell.length_c   1.000
_cell.angle_alpha   90.00
_cell.angle_beta   90.00
_cell.angle_gamma   90.00
#
_symmetry.space_group_name_H-M   'P 1'
#
loop_
_entity.id
_entity.type
_entity.pdbx_description
1 polymer ?
#
loop_
_entity_poly.entity_id
_entity_poly.type
_entity_poly.pdbx_seq_one_letter_code
_entity_poly.pdbx_strand_id
1 'polypeptide(L)'
;AATEAADVPHVEAVAQASRSAASAVAKRAAQDGCSPAEVAKAAKVAAKAGGADDEKAGHMAAELSAREAASKAMEEGKPVDVGAAAQEAARGAGVPPVEVKVVATKAAASVVARSLAREGASPAGVAASTQQAALAAGATAE
;
A
#
# COMPACT_ATOMS: atom_id res chain seq x y z
N ALA A 1 -34.57 -7.09 -21.93
CA ALA A 1 -33.42 -7.49 -21.10
C ALA A 1 -32.15 -7.09 -21.85
N ALA A 2 -31.55 -5.94 -21.52
CA ALA A 2 -30.31 -5.45 -22.15
C ALA A 2 -29.70 -4.31 -21.32
N THR A 3 -29.10 -4.62 -20.16
CA THR A 3 -28.37 -3.63 -19.34
C THR A 3 -27.31 -4.29 -18.45
N GLU A 4 -26.40 -5.08 -19.01
CA GLU A 4 -25.24 -5.60 -18.23
C GLU A 4 -23.88 -5.44 -18.92
N ALA A 5 -23.82 -5.18 -20.24
CA ALA A 5 -22.55 -5.16 -20.96
C ALA A 5 -21.88 -3.77 -21.09
N ALA A 6 -22.59 -2.68 -20.79
CA ALA A 6 -22.09 -1.32 -21.00
C ALA A 6 -21.41 -0.69 -19.76
N ASP A 7 -21.59 -1.26 -18.56
CA ASP A 7 -21.16 -0.63 -17.30
C ASP A 7 -19.77 -1.09 -16.81
N VAL A 8 -19.31 -2.27 -17.22
CA VAL A 8 -18.00 -2.82 -16.80
C VAL A 8 -16.82 -1.92 -17.17
N PRO A 9 -16.68 -1.40 -18.41
CA PRO A 9 -15.53 -0.55 -18.75
C PRO A 9 -15.53 0.80 -18.02
N HIS A 10 -16.72 1.31 -17.64
CA HIS A 10 -16.82 2.56 -16.88
C HIS A 10 -16.37 2.37 -15.42
N VAL A 11 -16.85 1.31 -14.76
CA VAL A 11 -16.47 0.98 -13.38
C VAL A 11 -14.98 0.69 -13.26
N GLU A 12 -14.39 -0.02 -14.23
CA GLU A 12 -12.95 -0.29 -14.26
C GLU A 12 -12.11 0.97 -14.47
N ALA A 13 -12.55 1.88 -15.36
CA ALA A 13 -11.88 3.16 -15.59
C ALA A 13 -11.89 4.06 -14.34
N VAL A 14 -13.02 4.13 -13.64
CA VAL A 14 -13.17 4.90 -12.39
C VAL A 14 -12.28 4.31 -11.28
N ALA A 15 -12.25 2.98 -11.15
CA ALA A 15 -11.39 2.31 -10.17
C ALA A 15 -9.90 2.56 -10.46
N GLN A 16 -9.50 2.56 -11.73
CA GLN A 16 -8.13 2.85 -12.13
C GLN A 16 -7.74 4.32 -11.91
N ALA A 17 -8.64 5.24 -12.23
CA ALA A 17 -8.44 6.67 -12.01
C ALA A 17 -8.30 6.99 -10.51
N SER A 18 -9.18 6.42 -9.67
CA SER A 18 -9.12 6.53 -8.20
C SER A 18 -7.78 6.07 -7.65
N ARG A 19 -7.32 4.88 -8.05
CA ARG A 19 -6.02 4.33 -7.61
C ARG A 19 -4.85 5.22 -8.04
N SER A 20 -4.88 5.70 -9.28
CA SER A 20 -3.80 6.54 -9.83
C SER A 20 -3.72 7.89 -9.11
N ALA A 21 -4.86 8.55 -8.89
CA ALA A 21 -4.94 9.80 -8.15
C ALA A 21 -4.45 9.63 -6.70
N ALA A 22 -4.96 8.60 -6.01
CA ALA A 22 -4.54 8.30 -4.65
C ALA A 22 -3.04 8.04 -4.55
N SER A 23 -2.48 7.23 -5.46
CA SER A 23 -1.05 6.92 -5.47
C SER A 23 -0.17 8.14 -5.76
N ALA A 24 -0.56 8.99 -6.71
CA ALA A 24 0.20 10.20 -7.05
C ALA A 24 0.24 11.17 -5.86
N VAL A 25 -0.91 11.38 -5.21
CA VAL A 25 -1.03 12.28 -4.06
C VAL A 25 -0.31 11.71 -2.83
N ALA A 26 -0.42 10.41 -2.57
CA ALA A 26 0.29 9.75 -1.48
C ALA A 26 1.81 9.91 -1.61
N LYS A 27 2.36 9.62 -2.81
CA LYS A 27 3.77 9.78 -3.09
C LYS A 27 4.23 11.22 -2.94
N ARG A 28 3.43 12.19 -3.43
CA ARG A 28 3.75 13.61 -3.27
C ARG A 28 3.81 14.01 -1.80
N ALA A 29 2.81 13.63 -1.01
CA ALA A 29 2.78 13.91 0.42
C ALA A 29 3.97 13.28 1.16
N ALA A 30 4.34 12.04 0.83
CA ALA A 30 5.50 11.38 1.42
C ALA A 30 6.82 12.09 1.05
N GLN A 31 6.98 12.53 -0.20
CA GLN A 31 8.14 13.30 -0.66
C GLN A 31 8.23 14.68 0.00
N ASP A 32 7.09 15.31 0.31
CA ASP A 32 7.03 16.57 1.05
C ASP A 32 7.28 16.37 2.57
N GLY A 33 7.57 15.13 3.03
CA GLY A 33 7.92 14.82 4.41
C GLY A 33 6.72 14.66 5.35
N CYS A 34 5.51 14.49 4.81
CA CYS A 34 4.31 14.27 5.61
C CYS A 34 4.41 12.98 6.43
N SER A 35 3.75 12.96 7.59
CA SER A 35 3.61 11.76 8.41
C SER A 35 2.76 10.68 7.70
N PRO A 36 2.87 9.39 8.08
CA PRO A 36 2.04 8.33 7.50
C PRO A 36 0.53 8.59 7.59
N ALA A 37 0.06 9.23 8.67
CA ALA A 37 -1.34 9.58 8.85
C ALA A 37 -1.79 10.69 7.86
N GLU A 38 -0.94 11.66 7.58
CA GLU A 38 -1.19 12.71 6.60
C GLU A 38 -1.18 12.16 5.16
N VAL A 39 -0.24 11.25 4.86
CA VAL A 39 -0.22 10.52 3.58
C VAL A 39 -1.51 9.72 3.39
N ALA A 40 -1.96 8.99 4.41
CA ALA A 40 -3.23 8.24 4.36
C ALA A 40 -4.41 9.18 4.13
N LYS A 41 -4.48 10.31 4.86
CA LYS A 41 -5.55 11.31 4.68
C LYS A 41 -5.58 11.87 3.26
N ALA A 42 -4.42 12.24 2.72
CA ALA A 42 -4.31 12.80 1.38
C ALA A 42 -4.71 11.77 0.30
N ALA A 43 -4.25 10.53 0.44
CA ALA A 43 -4.63 9.41 -0.42
C ALA A 43 -6.14 9.14 -0.38
N LYS A 44 -6.77 9.17 0.80
CA LYS A 44 -8.22 8.97 0.97
C LYS A 44 -9.02 10.04 0.24
N VAL A 45 -8.64 11.31 0.39
CA VAL A 45 -9.31 12.44 -0.28
C VAL A 45 -9.19 12.30 -1.80
N ALA A 46 -8.00 11.96 -2.30
CA ALA A 46 -7.77 11.76 -3.73
C ALA A 46 -8.53 10.54 -4.29
N ALA A 47 -8.60 9.44 -3.55
CA ALA A 47 -9.38 8.27 -3.94
C ALA A 47 -10.88 8.60 -4.06
N LYS A 48 -11.44 9.32 -3.09
CA LYS A 48 -12.84 9.77 -3.14
C LYS A 48 -13.11 10.71 -4.32
N ALA A 49 -12.20 11.65 -4.57
CA ALA A 49 -12.29 12.55 -5.72
C ALA A 49 -12.24 11.80 -7.07
N GLY A 50 -11.55 10.65 -7.11
CA GLY A 50 -11.53 9.75 -8.26
C GLY A 50 -12.74 8.84 -8.40
N GLY A 51 -13.69 8.87 -7.46
CA GLY A 51 -14.93 8.08 -7.50
C GLY A 51 -14.95 6.84 -6.61
N ALA A 52 -13.97 6.65 -5.73
CA ALA A 52 -14.02 5.55 -4.75
C ALA A 52 -15.03 5.84 -3.63
N ASP A 53 -15.77 4.81 -3.23
CA ASP A 53 -16.56 4.84 -2.00
C ASP A 53 -15.68 4.92 -0.74
N ASP A 54 -16.30 5.18 0.41
CA ASP A 54 -15.60 5.43 1.68
C ASP A 54 -14.75 4.26 2.17
N GLU A 55 -15.23 3.04 1.96
CA GLU A 55 -14.55 1.80 2.34
C GLU A 55 -13.31 1.60 1.45
N LYS A 56 -13.49 1.61 0.12
CA LYS A 56 -12.39 1.47 -0.85
C LYS A 56 -11.36 2.59 -0.69
N ALA A 57 -11.79 3.83 -0.46
CA ALA A 57 -10.90 4.95 -0.21
C ALA A 57 -10.10 4.77 1.08
N GLY A 58 -10.71 4.21 2.14
CA GLY A 58 -10.03 3.87 3.39
C GLY A 58 -8.96 2.81 3.19
N HIS A 59 -9.28 1.71 2.50
CA HIS A 59 -8.32 0.66 2.17
C HIS A 59 -7.16 1.17 1.31
N MET A 60 -7.45 1.95 0.26
CA MET A 60 -6.41 2.54 -0.59
C MET A 60 -5.48 3.46 0.19
N ALA A 61 -6.04 4.29 1.08
CA ALA A 61 -5.27 5.17 1.93
C ALA A 61 -4.31 4.42 2.85
N ALA A 62 -4.78 3.35 3.49
CA ALA A 62 -3.96 2.50 4.35
C ALA A 62 -2.86 1.79 3.54
N GLU A 63 -3.18 1.22 2.38
CA GLU A 63 -2.21 0.54 1.53
C GLU A 63 -1.12 1.49 1.03
N LEU A 64 -1.49 2.70 0.60
CA LEU A 64 -0.53 3.68 0.10
C LEU A 64 0.35 4.23 1.22
N SER A 65 -0.23 4.57 2.38
CA SER A 65 0.54 5.01 3.55
C SER A 65 1.53 3.94 4.02
N ALA A 66 1.09 2.69 4.11
CA ALA A 66 1.95 1.56 4.48
C ALA A 66 3.08 1.32 3.46
N ARG A 67 2.80 1.50 2.16
CA ARG A 67 3.81 1.38 1.10
C ARG A 67 4.87 2.47 1.20
N GLU A 68 4.48 3.73 1.39
CA GLU A 68 5.44 4.83 1.51
C GLU A 68 6.31 4.68 2.77
N ALA A 69 5.73 4.27 3.90
CA ALA A 69 6.47 3.96 5.12
C ALA A 69 7.47 2.81 4.92
N ALA A 70 7.04 1.73 4.26
CA ALA A 70 7.90 0.61 3.89
C ALA A 70 9.04 1.03 2.95
N SER A 71 8.76 1.85 1.95
CA SER A 71 9.76 2.37 1.01
C SER A 71 10.80 3.22 1.71
N LYS A 72 10.38 4.11 2.62
CA LYS A 72 11.31 4.90 3.43
C LYS A 72 12.20 4.03 4.31
N ALA A 73 11.64 3.01 4.97
CA ALA A 73 12.43 2.08 5.78
C ALA A 73 13.47 1.29 4.96
N MET A 74 13.12 0.92 3.71
CA MET A 74 14.08 0.32 2.78
C MET A 74 15.20 1.27 2.36
N GLU A 75 14.87 2.54 2.05
CA GLU A 75 15.87 3.57 1.70
C GLU A 75 16.84 3.86 2.85
N GLU A 76 16.36 3.79 4.09
CA GLU A 76 17.20 3.89 5.30
C GLU A 76 18.09 2.66 5.54
N GLY A 77 17.99 1.62 4.69
CA GLY A 77 18.81 0.42 4.80
C GLY A 77 18.42 -0.49 5.95
N LYS A 78 17.15 -0.47 6.39
CA LYS A 78 16.65 -1.32 7.47
C LYS A 78 15.58 -2.32 6.95
N PRO A 79 15.97 -3.36 6.17
CA PRO A 79 15.02 -4.34 5.65
C PRO A 79 14.16 -5.02 6.72
N VAL A 80 14.72 -5.21 7.92
CA VAL A 80 14.04 -5.80 9.08
C VAL A 80 12.92 -4.89 9.63
N ASP A 81 13.00 -3.58 9.41
CA ASP A 81 12.05 -2.60 9.94
C ASP A 81 10.91 -2.30 8.97
N VAL A 82 10.99 -2.77 7.72
CA VAL A 82 10.00 -2.51 6.67
C VAL A 82 8.61 -3.02 7.07
N GLY A 83 8.54 -4.23 7.61
CA GLY A 83 7.28 -4.82 8.04
C GLY A 83 6.66 -4.06 9.20
N ALA A 84 7.47 -3.66 10.18
CA ALA A 84 7.02 -2.89 11.34
C ALA A 84 6.53 -1.49 10.94
N ALA A 85 7.27 -0.79 10.06
CA ALA A 85 6.89 0.52 9.54
C ALA A 85 5.57 0.46 8.76
N ALA A 86 5.41 -0.55 7.89
CA ALA A 86 4.16 -0.77 7.17
C ALA A 86 2.99 -1.03 8.12
N GLN A 87 3.22 -1.79 9.19
CA GLN A 87 2.21 -2.13 10.19
C GLN A 87 1.78 -0.90 11.00
N GLU A 88 2.74 -0.09 11.47
CA GLU A 88 2.46 1.14 12.20
C GLU A 88 1.64 2.12 11.34
N ALA A 89 2.04 2.33 10.09
CA ALA A 89 1.33 3.18 9.14
C ALA A 89 -0.09 2.67 8.86
N ALA A 90 -0.27 1.36 8.65
CA ALA A 90 -1.59 0.76 8.44
C ALA A 90 -2.51 0.94 9.65
N ARG A 91 -1.99 0.81 10.89
CA ARG A 91 -2.77 1.08 12.11
C ARG A 91 -3.19 2.55 12.20
N GLY A 92 -2.27 3.48 11.90
CA GLY A 92 -2.54 4.92 11.91
C GLY A 92 -3.56 5.37 10.86
N ALA A 93 -3.76 4.58 9.80
CA ALA A 93 -4.72 4.87 8.74
C ALA A 93 -6.19 4.51 9.09
N GLY A 94 -6.42 3.84 10.23
CA GLY A 94 -7.77 3.58 10.74
C GLY A 94 -8.52 2.42 10.06
N VAL A 95 -7.81 1.47 9.44
CA VAL A 95 -8.40 0.21 8.97
C VAL A 95 -8.63 -0.78 10.13
N PRO A 96 -9.61 -1.69 10.03
CA PRO A 96 -9.85 -2.74 11.01
C PRO A 96 -8.58 -3.52 11.39
N PRO A 97 -8.38 -3.91 12.65
CA PRO A 97 -7.17 -4.61 13.10
C PRO A 97 -6.83 -5.89 12.33
N VAL A 98 -7.85 -6.62 11.86
CA VAL A 98 -7.68 -7.83 11.04
C VAL A 98 -7.08 -7.51 9.67
N GLU A 99 -7.41 -6.35 9.11
CA GLU A 99 -6.95 -5.90 7.81
C GLU A 99 -5.60 -5.20 7.86
N VAL A 100 -5.24 -4.61 9.00
CA VAL A 100 -3.91 -4.02 9.23
C VAL A 100 -2.81 -4.99 8.82
N LYS A 101 -2.91 -6.26 9.24
CA LYS A 101 -1.91 -7.30 8.90
C LYS A 101 -1.83 -7.55 7.41
N VAL A 102 -2.99 -7.66 6.74
CA VAL A 102 -3.07 -7.91 5.30
C VAL A 102 -2.48 -6.74 4.51
N VAL A 103 -2.88 -5.52 4.85
CA VAL A 103 -2.41 -4.29 4.21
C VAL A 103 -0.91 -4.12 4.39
N ALA A 104 -0.42 -4.25 5.64
CA ALA A 104 0.99 -4.11 5.96
C ALA A 104 1.84 -5.18 5.28
N THR A 105 1.39 -6.44 5.29
CA THR A 105 2.08 -7.56 4.65
C THR A 105 2.21 -7.32 3.15
N LYS A 106 1.11 -6.98 2.47
CA LYS A 106 1.11 -6.71 1.03
C LYS A 106 2.03 -5.54 0.66
N ALA A 107 2.00 -4.47 1.46
CA ALA A 107 2.86 -3.31 1.27
C ALA A 107 4.34 -3.65 1.44
N ALA A 108 4.73 -4.21 2.59
CA ALA A 108 6.10 -4.57 2.92
C ALA A 108 6.70 -5.57 1.92
N ALA A 109 5.96 -6.64 1.62
CA ALA A 109 6.36 -7.65 0.64
C ALA A 109 6.57 -7.03 -0.75
N SER A 110 5.63 -6.18 -1.22
CA SER A 110 5.76 -5.58 -2.55
C SER A 110 6.94 -4.62 -2.65
N VAL A 111 7.20 -3.83 -1.60
CA VAL A 111 8.33 -2.88 -1.57
C VAL A 111 9.66 -3.63 -1.59
N VAL A 112 9.85 -4.61 -0.70
CA VAL A 112 11.09 -5.41 -0.64
C VAL A 112 11.32 -6.17 -1.94
N ALA A 113 10.29 -6.85 -2.44
CA ALA A 113 10.41 -7.62 -3.68
C ALA A 113 10.82 -6.74 -4.87
N ARG A 114 10.23 -5.55 -5.00
CA ARG A 114 10.57 -4.61 -6.09
C ARG A 114 11.96 -4.01 -5.93
N SER A 115 12.40 -3.66 -4.72
CA SER A 115 13.74 -3.10 -4.50
C SER A 115 14.81 -4.12 -4.86
N LEU A 116 14.73 -5.31 -4.26
CA LEU A 116 15.73 -6.36 -4.47
C LEU A 116 15.76 -6.87 -5.91
N ALA A 117 14.60 -6.98 -6.57
CA ALA A 117 14.56 -7.34 -7.99
C ALA A 117 15.23 -6.28 -8.89
N ARG A 118 15.07 -4.98 -8.57
CA ARG A 118 15.74 -3.89 -9.29
C ARG A 118 17.25 -3.87 -9.06
N GLU A 119 17.69 -4.28 -7.88
CA GLU A 119 19.10 -4.42 -7.51
C GLU A 119 19.74 -5.70 -8.10
N GLY A 120 18.96 -6.56 -8.76
CA GLY A 120 19.45 -7.77 -9.40
C GLY A 120 19.66 -8.95 -8.44
N ALA A 121 19.00 -8.94 -7.28
CA ALA A 121 19.03 -10.07 -6.35
C ALA A 121 18.48 -11.35 -7.02
N SER A 122 18.97 -12.51 -6.57
CA SER A 122 18.49 -13.79 -7.07
C SER A 122 17.01 -14.01 -6.71
N PRO A 123 16.23 -14.78 -7.49
CA PRO A 123 14.84 -15.08 -7.16
C PRO A 123 14.66 -15.66 -5.75
N ALA A 124 15.58 -16.53 -5.31
CA ALA A 124 15.56 -17.09 -3.96
C ALA A 124 15.81 -16.03 -2.88
N GLY A 125 16.75 -15.09 -3.10
CA GLY A 125 17.02 -13.98 -2.19
C GLY A 125 15.84 -13.01 -2.07
N VAL A 126 15.18 -12.72 -3.19
CA VAL A 126 13.95 -11.92 -3.24
C VAL A 126 12.84 -12.59 -2.43
N ALA A 127 12.59 -13.88 -2.66
CA ALA A 127 11.54 -14.63 -1.95
C ALA A 127 11.78 -14.67 -0.43
N ALA A 128 13.01 -15.00 0.00
CA ALA A 128 13.36 -15.08 1.42
C ALA A 128 13.19 -13.72 2.13
N SER A 129 13.68 -12.64 1.52
CA SER A 129 13.58 -11.29 2.11
C SER A 129 12.14 -10.78 2.14
N THR A 130 11.35 -11.11 1.11
CA THR A 130 9.92 -10.80 1.05
C THR A 130 9.16 -11.52 2.15
N GLN A 131 9.47 -12.80 2.40
CA GLN A 131 8.89 -13.57 3.49
C GLN A 131 9.25 -12.97 4.86
N GLN A 132 10.50 -12.57 5.07
CA GLN A 132 10.91 -11.91 6.32
C GLN A 132 10.15 -10.60 6.56
N ALA A 133 9.99 -9.77 5.53
CA ALA A 133 9.22 -8.53 5.61
C ALA A 133 7.73 -8.78 5.90
N ALA A 134 7.15 -9.82 5.30
CA ALA A 134 5.78 -10.26 5.59
C ALA A 134 5.60 -10.69 7.05
N LEU A 135 6.53 -11.50 7.57
CA LEU A 135 6.51 -11.92 8.97
C LEU A 135 6.66 -10.73 9.93
N ALA A 136 7.56 -9.79 9.63
CA ALA A 136 7.72 -8.55 10.39
C ALA A 136 6.48 -7.65 10.36
N ALA A 137 5.67 -7.71 9.29
CA ALA A 137 4.37 -7.03 9.20
C ALA A 137 3.25 -7.76 9.97
N GLY A 138 3.55 -8.93 10.54
CA GLY A 138 2.62 -9.75 11.32
C GLY A 138 1.86 -10.80 10.51
N ALA A 139 2.33 -11.17 9.30
CA ALA A 139 1.82 -12.34 8.60
C ALA A 139 2.07 -13.60 9.46
N THR A 140 1.04 -14.43 9.61
CA THR A 140 1.16 -15.76 10.19
C THR A 140 1.10 -16.79 9.07
N ALA A 141 1.86 -17.88 9.21
CA ALA A 141 1.95 -18.95 8.21
C ALA A 141 0.74 -19.92 8.25
N GLU A 142 -0.39 -19.47 8.78
CA GLU A 142 -1.60 -20.29 8.94
C GLU A 142 -2.39 -20.46 7.64
#